data_AF-A0A949KGE5-F1
#
_entry.id   AF-A0A949KGE5-F1
#
_cell.length_a   1.000
_cell.length_b   1.000
_cell.length_c   1.000
_cell.angle_alpha   90.00
_cell.angle_beta   90.00
_cell.angle_gamma   90.00
#
_symmetry.space_group_name_H-M   'P 1'
#
loop_
_entity.id
_entity.type
_entity.pdbx_description
1 polymer ?
#
loop_
_entity_poly.entity_id
_entity_poly.type
_entity_poly.pdbx_seq_one_letter_code
_entity_poly.pdbx_strand_id
1 'polypeptide(L)'
;MVVETLSMVGLLLIIHVAFDAYLRPDKWLGLHRTFPGLVIHSITWGGALSFALFWLAKFGFFDFFFLAVTHFLIDAQKRSLQQRFGRNTHLVDQFLHTVTVIVVLVW
;
A
#
# COMPACT_ATOMS: atom_id res chain seq x y z
N MET A 1 -22.75 -7.12 9.50
CA MET A 1 -22.53 -6.08 8.47
C MET A 1 -21.57 -4.99 8.95
N VAL A 2 -21.97 -4.03 9.80
CA VAL A 2 -21.05 -2.93 10.21
C VAL A 2 -19.78 -3.41 10.91
N VAL A 3 -19.91 -4.30 11.90
CA VAL A 3 -18.75 -4.84 12.65
C VAL A 3 -17.81 -5.64 11.73
N GLU A 4 -18.37 -6.39 10.79
CA GLU A 4 -17.61 -7.20 9.84
C GLU A 4 -16.82 -6.32 8.87
N THR A 5 -17.45 -5.28 8.29
CA THR A 5 -16.76 -4.30 7.44
C THR A 5 -15.66 -3.57 8.20
N LEU A 6 -15.90 -3.16 9.44
CA LEU A 6 -14.88 -2.50 10.27
C LEU A 6 -13.69 -3.43 10.56
N SER A 7 -13.94 -4.70 10.84
CA SER A 7 -12.88 -5.70 11.05
C SER A 7 -12.06 -5.95 9.78
N MET A 8 -12.70 -6.01 8.61
CA MET A 8 -12.01 -6.16 7.32
C MET A 8 -11.12 -4.96 7.02
N VAL A 9 -11.65 -3.75 7.19
CA VAL A 9 -10.86 -2.50 7.03
C VAL A 9 -9.70 -2.48 8.00
N GLY A 10 -9.93 -2.81 9.27
CA GLY A 10 -8.89 -2.85 10.29
C GLY A 10 -7.76 -3.83 9.93
N LEU A 11 -8.11 -5.04 9.47
CA LEU A 11 -7.14 -6.04 9.04
C LEU A 11 -6.29 -5.54 7.86
N LEU A 12 -6.93 -4.98 6.82
CA LEU A 12 -6.23 -4.47 5.65
C LEU A 12 -5.30 -3.30 5.99
N LEU A 13 -5.70 -2.41 6.91
CA LEU A 13 -4.85 -1.32 7.39
C LEU A 13 -3.64 -1.84 8.17
N ILE A 14 -3.81 -2.86 9.01
CA ILE A 14 -2.70 -3.50 9.72
C ILE A 14 -1.70 -4.07 8.72
N ILE A 15 -2.17 -4.77 7.69
CA ILE A 15 -1.33 -5.35 6.64
C ILE A 15 -0.63 -4.25 5.83
N HIS A 16 -1.35 -3.19 5.47
CA HIS A 16 -0.80 -2.02 4.80
C HIS A 16 0.38 -1.44 5.59
N VAL A 17 0.20 -1.12 6.88
CA VAL A 17 1.25 -0.56 7.72
C VAL A 17 2.41 -1.55 7.91
N ALA A 18 2.10 -2.83 8.08
CA ALA A 18 3.11 -3.87 8.23
C ALA A 18 4.04 -3.92 7.00
N PHE A 19 3.51 -3.95 5.78
CA PHE A 19 4.31 -4.05 4.56
C PHE A 19 4.86 -2.71 4.06
N ASP A 20 4.22 -1.60 4.39
CA ASP A 20 4.73 -0.27 4.01
C ASP A 20 5.90 0.18 4.90
N ALA A 21 5.87 -0.13 6.20
CA ALA A 21 6.88 0.36 7.15
C ALA A 21 7.89 -0.71 7.58
N TYR A 22 7.43 -1.94 7.88
CA TYR A 22 8.21 -2.94 8.62
C TYR A 22 8.73 -4.09 7.75
N LEU A 23 7.86 -4.74 7.01
CA LEU A 23 8.13 -5.90 6.16
C LEU A 23 8.49 -5.44 4.76
N ARG A 24 9.70 -4.90 4.64
CA ARG A 24 10.23 -4.27 3.42
C ARG A 24 11.38 -5.05 2.82
N PRO A 25 11.11 -5.96 1.86
CA PRO A 25 12.14 -6.75 1.21
C PRO A 25 13.20 -5.90 0.52
N ASP A 26 12.82 -4.73 -0.01
CA ASP A 26 13.76 -3.77 -0.62
C ASP A 26 14.82 -3.27 0.38
N LYS A 27 14.47 -3.11 1.66
CA LYS A 27 15.44 -2.76 2.72
C LYS A 27 16.36 -3.94 3.05
N TRP A 28 15.81 -5.16 3.19
CA TRP A 28 16.60 -6.35 3.51
C TRP A 28 17.61 -6.70 2.41
N LEU A 29 17.23 -6.44 1.15
CA LEU A 29 18.09 -6.64 -0.02
C LEU A 29 19.07 -5.47 -0.26
N GLY A 30 19.04 -4.42 0.57
CA GLY A 30 19.88 -3.23 0.38
C GLY A 30 19.51 -2.35 -0.82
N LEU A 31 18.39 -2.64 -1.49
CA LEU A 31 17.91 -1.94 -2.70
C LEU A 31 17.05 -0.70 -2.39
N HIS A 32 16.85 -0.39 -1.11
CA HIS A 32 16.11 0.80 -0.69
C HIS A 32 16.63 2.06 -1.42
N ARG A 33 15.70 2.90 -1.92
CA ARG A 33 15.98 4.12 -2.72
C ARG A 33 16.46 3.89 -4.16
N THR A 34 16.44 2.67 -4.67
CA THR A 34 16.64 2.39 -6.09
C THR A 34 15.32 2.17 -6.82
N PHE A 35 15.29 2.34 -8.14
CA PHE A 35 14.10 2.02 -8.94
C PHE A 35 13.68 0.54 -8.79
N PRO A 36 14.59 -0.46 -8.88
CA PRO A 36 14.23 -1.85 -8.62
C PRO A 36 13.69 -2.08 -7.20
N GLY A 37 14.28 -1.42 -6.19
CA GLY A 37 13.78 -1.48 -4.82
C GLY A 37 12.35 -0.96 -4.69
N LEU A 38 12.02 0.14 -5.38
CA LEU A 38 10.68 0.70 -5.42
C LEU A 38 9.66 -0.26 -6.08
N VAL A 39 10.05 -0.91 -7.17
CA VAL A 39 9.22 -1.93 -7.84
C VAL A 39 8.98 -3.12 -6.92
N ILE A 40 10.04 -3.67 -6.30
CA ILE A 40 9.94 -4.79 -5.34
C ILE A 40 9.03 -4.42 -4.18
N HIS A 41 9.20 -3.21 -3.62
CA HIS A 41 8.39 -2.73 -2.50
C HIS A 41 6.91 -2.67 -2.88
N SER A 42 6.59 -2.09 -4.03
CA SER A 42 5.21 -1.92 -4.48
C SER A 42 4.55 -3.26 -4.82
N ILE A 43 5.28 -4.19 -5.45
CA ILE A 43 4.80 -5.55 -5.75
C ILE A 43 4.56 -6.34 -4.47
N THR A 44 5.48 -6.27 -3.51
CA THR A 44 5.38 -7.04 -2.26
C THR A 44 4.25 -6.51 -1.37
N TRP A 45 4.09 -5.18 -1.31
CA TRP A 45 2.95 -4.54 -0.66
C TRP A 45 1.61 -4.90 -1.32
N GLY A 46 1.52 -4.74 -2.65
CA GLY A 46 0.31 -5.07 -3.41
C GLY A 46 -0.05 -6.56 -3.32
N GLY A 47 0.97 -7.44 -3.32
CA GLY A 47 0.79 -8.88 -3.14
C GLY A 47 0.27 -9.26 -1.76
N ALA A 48 0.77 -8.63 -0.69
CA ALA A 48 0.29 -8.88 0.67
C ALA A 48 -1.18 -8.51 0.85
N LEU A 49 -1.59 -7.35 0.35
CA LEU A 49 -2.98 -6.91 0.39
C LEU A 49 -3.87 -7.75 -0.52
N SER A 50 -3.40 -8.12 -1.72
CA SER A 50 -4.13 -9.01 -2.63
C SER A 50 -4.38 -10.37 -2.00
N PHE A 51 -3.38 -10.93 -1.29
CA PHE A 51 -3.54 -12.18 -0.56
C PHE A 51 -4.60 -12.06 0.55
N ALA A 52 -4.62 -10.94 1.28
CA ALA A 52 -5.63 -10.68 2.29
C ALA A 52 -7.04 -10.56 1.69
N LEU A 53 -7.18 -9.81 0.60
CA LEU A 53 -8.45 -9.67 -0.14
C LEU A 53 -8.94 -11.01 -0.69
N PHE A 54 -8.02 -11.86 -1.15
CA PHE A 54 -8.36 -13.21 -1.62
C PHE A 54 -8.93 -14.06 -0.48
N TRP A 55 -8.32 -13.99 0.70
CA TRP A 55 -8.81 -14.69 1.90
C TRP A 55 -10.18 -14.18 2.37
N LEU A 56 -10.47 -12.89 2.14
CA LEU A 56 -11.76 -12.28 2.43
C LEU A 56 -12.82 -12.51 1.33
N ALA A 57 -12.50 -13.27 0.27
CA ALA A 57 -13.35 -13.46 -0.92
C ALA A 57 -13.78 -12.13 -1.58
N LYS A 58 -12.88 -11.13 -1.55
CA LYS A 58 -13.06 -9.78 -2.10
C LYS A 58 -12.09 -9.46 -3.24
N PHE A 59 -11.29 -10.42 -3.67
CA PHE A 59 -10.24 -10.20 -4.66
C PHE A 59 -10.76 -10.23 -6.10
N GLY A 60 -10.54 -9.15 -6.82
CA GLY A 60 -10.59 -9.04 -8.27
C GLY A 60 -9.20 -9.18 -8.91
N PHE A 61 -9.15 -9.73 -10.14
CA PHE A 61 -7.88 -9.90 -10.87
C PHE A 61 -7.10 -8.57 -11.05
N PHE A 62 -7.81 -7.46 -11.20
CA PHE A 62 -7.20 -6.14 -11.40
C PHE A 62 -6.71 -5.48 -10.11
N ASP A 63 -7.12 -5.98 -8.94
CA ASP A 63 -6.80 -5.37 -7.64
C ASP A 63 -5.29 -5.36 -7.39
N PHE A 64 -4.61 -6.46 -7.73
CA PHE A 64 -3.15 -6.54 -7.59
C PHE A 64 -2.44 -5.46 -8.40
N PHE A 65 -2.82 -5.31 -9.68
CA PHE A 65 -2.20 -4.32 -10.56
C PHE A 65 -2.52 -2.90 -10.10
N PHE A 66 -3.77 -2.65 -9.70
CA PHE A 66 -4.18 -1.36 -9.17
C PHE A 66 -3.39 -1.00 -7.91
N LEU A 67 -3.33 -1.90 -6.91
CA LEU A 67 -2.58 -1.71 -5.66
C LEU A 67 -1.09 -1.48 -5.92
N ALA A 68 -0.45 -2.32 -6.72
CA ALA A 68 0.98 -2.20 -6.99
C ALA A 68 1.33 -0.94 -7.77
N VAL A 69 0.55 -0.57 -8.80
CA VAL A 69 0.82 0.62 -9.63
C VAL A 69 0.58 1.89 -8.83
N THR A 70 -0.53 1.99 -8.10
CA THR A 70 -0.83 3.19 -7.31
C THR A 70 0.17 3.39 -6.18
N HIS A 71 0.55 2.32 -5.47
CA HIS A 71 1.62 2.37 -4.46
C HIS A 71 2.93 2.86 -5.08
N PHE A 72 3.32 2.29 -6.22
CA PHE A 72 4.52 2.72 -6.95
C PHE A 72 4.47 4.22 -7.28
N LEU A 73 3.34 4.70 -7.79
CA LEU A 73 3.17 6.10 -8.18
C LEU A 73 3.22 7.05 -6.97
N ILE A 74 2.58 6.69 -5.85
CA ILE A 74 2.61 7.48 -4.62
C ILE A 74 4.06 7.57 -4.11
N ASP A 75 4.74 6.43 -4.00
CA ASP A 75 6.12 6.38 -3.53
C ASP A 75 7.12 7.09 -4.44
N ALA A 76 6.94 6.99 -5.77
CA ALA A 76 7.75 7.72 -6.74
C ALA A 76 7.63 9.23 -6.59
N GLN A 77 6.46 9.71 -6.15
CA GLN A 77 6.17 11.13 -5.94
C GLN A 77 6.51 11.61 -4.51
N LYS A 78 7.04 10.77 -3.62
CA LYS A 78 7.38 11.15 -2.22
C LYS A 78 8.23 12.42 -2.13
N ARG A 79 9.18 12.63 -3.05
CA ARG A 79 10.01 13.86 -3.08
C ARG A 79 9.19 15.11 -3.42
N SER A 80 8.29 15.00 -4.40
CA SER A 80 7.38 16.10 -4.79
C SER A 80 6.41 16.43 -3.66
N LEU A 81 5.83 15.40 -3.02
CA LEU A 81 5.00 15.55 -1.82
C LEU A 81 5.79 16.22 -0.68
N GLN A 82 7.05 15.83 -0.50
CA GLN A 82 7.94 16.43 0.51
C GLN A 82 8.15 17.93 0.30
N GLN A 83 8.34 18.37 -0.94
CA GLN A 83 8.48 19.78 -1.28
C GLN A 83 7.20 20.57 -1.01
N ARG A 84 6.03 19.97 -1.26
CA ARG A 84 4.73 20.65 -1.13
C ARG A 84 4.18 20.68 0.30
N PHE A 85 4.34 19.59 1.05
CA PHE A 85 3.70 19.40 2.35
C PHE A 85 4.69 19.41 3.54
N GLY A 86 6.00 19.44 3.28
CA GLY A 86 7.03 19.58 4.29
C GLY A 86 6.96 18.47 5.35
N ARG A 87 6.73 18.84 6.62
CA ARG A 87 6.61 17.90 7.75
C ARG A 87 5.39 16.98 7.67
N ASN A 88 4.32 17.42 6.98
CA ASN A 88 3.07 16.68 6.87
C ASN A 88 3.06 15.63 5.76
N THR A 89 4.17 15.49 5.03
CA THR A 89 4.30 14.57 3.89
C THR A 89 3.96 13.14 4.25
N HIS A 90 4.38 12.67 5.42
CA HIS A 90 4.07 11.32 5.88
C HIS A 90 2.55 11.09 6.07
N LEU A 91 1.80 12.10 6.52
CA LEU A 91 0.34 12.00 6.65
C LEU A 91 -0.34 11.91 5.29
N VAL A 92 0.10 12.75 4.34
CA VAL A 92 -0.43 12.74 2.97
C VAL A 92 -0.12 11.42 2.28
N ASP A 93 1.10 10.92 2.46
CA ASP A 93 1.56 9.63 1.93
C ASP A 93 0.71 8.46 2.46
N GLN A 94 0.54 8.35 3.78
CA GLN A 94 -0.30 7.31 4.39
C GLN A 94 -1.77 7.44 4.00
N PHE A 95 -2.27 8.68 3.89
CA PHE A 95 -3.63 8.94 3.44
C PHE A 95 -3.85 8.43 2.00
N LEU A 96 -2.94 8.73 1.08
CA LEU A 96 -3.06 8.27 -0.31
C LEU A 96 -3.04 6.73 -0.41
N HIS A 97 -2.15 6.06 0.32
CA HIS A 97 -2.12 4.60 0.37
C HIS A 97 -3.41 4.02 0.96
N THR A 98 -3.92 4.62 2.04
CA THR A 98 -5.17 4.20 2.68
C THR A 98 -6.36 4.35 1.72
N VAL A 99 -6.42 5.46 0.98
CA VAL A 99 -7.44 5.67 -0.05
C VAL A 99 -7.39 4.57 -1.12
N THR A 100 -6.20 4.20 -1.58
CA THR A 100 -6.04 3.08 -2.53
C THR A 100 -6.64 1.79 -1.98
N VAL A 101 -6.36 1.43 -0.73
CA VAL A 101 -6.89 0.21 -0.09
C VAL A 101 -8.42 0.26 0.01
N ILE A 102 -8.98 1.41 0.40
CA ILE A 102 -10.43 1.59 0.50
C ILE A 102 -11.11 1.48 -0.86
N VAL A 103 -10.52 2.07 -1.91
CA VAL A 103 -11.07 1.98 -3.28
C VAL A 103 -11.20 0.52 -3.70
N VAL A 104 -10.17 -0.30 -3.48
CA VAL A 104 -10.20 -1.72 -3.82
C VAL A 104 -11.24 -2.49 -3.00
N LEU A 105 -11.45 -2.12 -1.74
CA LEU A 105 -12.44 -2.80 -0.89
C LEU A 105 -13.90 -2.52 -1.29
N VAL A 106 -14.15 -1.35 -1.89
CA VAL A 106 -15.51 -0.85 -2.19
C VAL A 106 -15.89 -1.04 -3.67
N TRP A 107 -14.91 -1.19 -4.56
CA TRP A 107 -15.12 -1.54 -5.97
C TRP A 107 -15.81 -2.90 -6.11
#